data_AF-A0A946SJ99-F1
#
_entry.id   AF-A0A946SJ99-F1
#
_cell.length_a   1.000
_cell.length_b   1.000
_cell.length_c   1.000
_cell.angle_alpha   90.00
_cell.angle_beta   90.00
_cell.angle_gamma   90.00
#
_symmetry.space_group_name_H-M   'P 1'
#
loop_
_entity.id
_entity.type
_entity.pdbx_description
1 polymer ?
#
loop_
_entity_poly.entity_id
_entity_poly.type
_entity_poly.pdbx_seq_one_letter_code
_entity_poly.pdbx_strand_id
1 'polypeptide(L)'
;MNRPKCTEFDYINFLISAQRVLTCTEAARCQPDAPAPPAHDAFTRLLTRQPPDTEALWQEAKALVERGKGLLVNDDTALGRMRGRWDW
;
A
#
# COMPACT_ATOMS: atom_id res chain seq x y z
N MET A 1 -4.64 -21.79 6.03
CA MET A 1 -4.54 -20.31 6.04
C MET A 1 -5.91 -19.76 5.64
N ASN A 2 -6.50 -18.81 6.37
CA ASN A 2 -7.81 -18.26 6.00
C ASN A 2 -7.76 -17.60 4.62
N ARG A 3 -8.84 -17.79 3.84
CA ARG A 3 -9.00 -17.15 2.52
C ARG A 3 -8.90 -15.63 2.71
N PRO A 4 -8.15 -14.91 1.85
CA PRO A 4 -8.09 -13.45 1.93
C PRO A 4 -9.50 -12.86 1.84
N LYS A 5 -9.79 -11.90 2.73
CA LYS A 5 -11.09 -11.22 2.80
C LYS A 5 -11.12 -9.94 1.96
N CYS A 6 -9.96 -9.37 1.65
CA CYS A 6 -9.78 -8.19 0.81
C CYS A 6 -8.65 -8.43 -0.20
N THR A 7 -8.69 -7.67 -1.28
CA THR A 7 -7.72 -7.63 -2.38
C THR A 7 -6.85 -6.38 -2.29
N GLU A 8 -5.77 -6.35 -3.08
CA GLU A 8 -4.96 -5.14 -3.24
C GLU A 8 -5.78 -3.97 -3.81
N PHE A 9 -6.70 -4.22 -4.74
CA PHE A 9 -7.56 -3.19 -5.33
C PHE A 9 -8.48 -2.54 -4.30
N ASP A 10 -9.01 -3.31 -3.35
CA ASP A 10 -9.85 -2.76 -2.28
C ASP A 10 -9.07 -1.73 -1.45
N TYR A 11 -7.80 -2.04 -1.15
CA TYR A 11 -6.95 -1.15 -0.38
C TYR A 11 -6.42 0.02 -1.22
N ILE A 12 -6.06 -0.19 -2.49
CA ILE A 12 -5.62 0.87 -3.41
C ILE A 12 -6.74 1.89 -3.63
N ASN A 13 -7.97 1.43 -3.87
CA ASN A 13 -9.13 2.31 -4.04
C ASN A 13 -9.41 3.11 -2.77
N PHE A 14 -9.30 2.49 -1.59
CA PHE A 14 -9.36 3.20 -0.32
C PHE A 14 -8.29 4.29 -0.25
N LEU A 15 -7.01 3.98 -0.53
CA LEU A 15 -5.91 4.95 -0.48
C LEU A 15 -6.09 6.11 -1.46
N ILE A 16 -6.54 5.86 -2.68
CA ILE A 16 -6.79 6.89 -3.69
C ILE A 16 -7.97 7.79 -3.26
N SER A 17 -8.99 7.21 -2.62
CA SER A 17 -10.15 7.96 -2.14
C SER A 17 -9.89 8.74 -0.85
N ALA A 18 -8.94 8.29 -0.04
CA ALA A 18 -8.72 8.81 1.30
C ALA A 18 -7.85 10.07 1.26
N GLN A 19 -8.43 11.20 1.65
CA GLN A 19 -7.75 12.50 1.55
C GLN A 19 -6.79 12.80 2.70
N ARG A 20 -6.96 12.15 3.87
CA ARG A 20 -6.24 12.54 5.11
C ARG A 20 -5.94 11.42 6.10
N VAL A 21 -6.75 10.36 6.17
CA VAL A 21 -6.60 9.33 7.21
C VAL A 21 -6.49 7.94 6.56
N LEU A 22 -5.35 7.29 6.76
CA LEU A 22 -4.96 6.06 6.05
C LEU A 22 -4.64 4.93 7.04
N THR A 23 -5.62 4.51 7.85
CA THR A 23 -5.42 3.37 8.76
C THR A 23 -6.22 2.16 8.31
N CYS A 24 -5.75 0.96 8.65
CA CYS A 24 -6.50 -0.27 8.40
C CYS A 24 -7.85 -0.29 9.13
N THR A 25 -7.99 0.47 10.22
CA THR A 25 -9.26 0.65 10.94
C THR A 25 -10.23 1.51 10.15
N GLU A 26 -9.76 2.60 9.54
CA GLU A 26 -10.60 3.41 8.65
C GLU A 26 -10.95 2.65 7.37
N ALA A 27 -10.00 1.92 6.79
CA ALA A 27 -10.26 1.05 5.64
C ALA A 27 -11.38 0.03 5.93
N ALA A 28 -11.40 -0.54 7.14
CA ALA A 28 -12.47 -1.45 7.58
C ALA A 28 -13.83 -0.76 7.74
N ARG A 29 -13.86 0.51 8.16
CA ARG A 29 -15.11 1.29 8.30
C ARG A 29 -15.72 1.70 6.96
N CYS A 30 -14.90 1.84 5.92
CA CYS A 30 -15.35 2.19 4.58
C CYS A 30 -15.83 1.00 3.75
N GLN A 31 -15.87 -0.21 4.32
CA GLN A 31 -16.34 -1.40 3.60
C GLN A 31 -17.86 -1.39 3.45
N PRO A 32 -18.39 -1.90 2.32
CA PRO A 32 -19.83 -2.04 2.13
C PRO A 32 -20.42 -3.04 3.12
N ASP A 33 -21.71 -2.89 3.42
CA ASP A 33 -22.44 -3.83 4.27
C ASP A 33 -22.44 -5.24 3.66
N ALA A 34 -21.86 -6.19 4.39
CA ALA A 34 -21.77 -7.58 4.01
C ALA A 34 -21.84 -8.48 5.26
N PRO A 35 -22.16 -9.78 5.14
CA PRO A 35 -22.24 -10.68 6.30
C PRO A 35 -20.91 -10.85 7.06
N ALA A 36 -19.77 -10.62 6.42
CA ALA A 36 -18.44 -10.76 7.02
C ALA A 36 -17.42 -9.83 6.35
N PRO A 37 -17.55 -8.49 6.52
CA PRO A 37 -16.71 -7.53 5.83
C PRO A 37 -15.25 -7.62 6.32
N PRO A 38 -14.28 -7.14 5.52
CA PRO A 38 -12.89 -7.05 5.95
C PRO A 38 -12.74 -6.17 7.20
N ALA A 39 -12.21 -6.75 8.28
CA ALA A 39 -11.79 -6.00 9.44
C ALA A 39 -10.35 -5.51 9.27
N HIS A 40 -9.88 -4.67 10.21
CA HIS A 40 -8.54 -4.07 10.15
C HIS A 40 -7.42 -5.12 10.03
N ASP A 41 -7.57 -6.30 10.64
CA ASP A 41 -6.60 -7.39 10.61
C ASP A 41 -6.46 -8.01 9.20
N ALA A 42 -7.52 -8.00 8.40
CA ALA A 42 -7.48 -8.47 7.02
C ALA A 42 -6.57 -7.59 6.16
N PHE A 43 -6.64 -6.27 6.32
CA PHE A 43 -5.76 -5.32 5.63
C PHE A 43 -4.32 -5.41 6.16
N THR A 44 -4.13 -5.53 7.48
CA THR A 44 -2.79 -5.77 8.04
C THR A 44 -2.16 -7.04 7.47
N ARG A 45 -2.94 -8.12 7.34
CA ARG A 45 -2.47 -9.38 6.72
C ARG A 45 -2.19 -9.24 5.24
N LEU A 46 -2.97 -8.44 4.50
CA LEU A 46 -2.71 -8.12 3.10
C LEU A 46 -1.36 -7.41 2.94
N LEU A 47 -1.10 -6.37 3.75
CA LEU A 47 0.12 -5.57 3.69
C LEU A 47 1.37 -6.32 4.15
N THR A 48 1.22 -7.23 5.11
CA THR A 48 2.35 -8.02 5.66
C THR A 48 2.64 -9.28 4.85
N ARG A 49 1.79 -9.64 3.88
CA ARG A 49 1.89 -10.91 3.16
C ARG A 49 3.08 -11.04 2.22
N GLN A 50 3.66 -9.94 1.72
CA GLN A 50 4.87 -10.02 0.91
C GLN A 50 5.61 -8.67 0.87
N PRO A 51 6.95 -8.65 1.06
CA PRO A 51 7.73 -7.56 0.50
C PRO A 51 7.57 -7.62 -1.03
N PRO A 52 7.21 -6.51 -1.70
CA PRO A 52 7.13 -6.52 -3.15
C PRO A 52 8.52 -6.85 -3.70
N ASP A 53 8.59 -7.83 -4.59
CA ASP A 53 9.78 -8.04 -5.41
C ASP A 53 9.95 -6.78 -6.26
N THR A 54 10.91 -5.93 -5.84
CA THR A 54 11.15 -4.64 -6.46
C THR A 54 11.57 -4.78 -7.92
N GLU A 55 12.20 -5.90 -8.28
CA GLU A 55 12.60 -6.17 -9.66
C GLU A 55 11.37 -6.53 -10.51
N ALA A 56 10.50 -7.40 -10.02
CA ALA A 56 9.25 -7.74 -10.71
C ALA A 56 8.38 -6.48 -10.93
N LEU A 57 8.24 -5.65 -9.89
CA LEU A 57 7.51 -4.39 -9.97
C LEU A 57 8.14 -3.43 -10.99
N TRP A 58 9.47 -3.36 -11.03
CA TRP A 58 10.17 -2.53 -12.01
C TRP A 58 9.94 -3.02 -13.45
N GLN A 59 9.96 -4.34 -13.69
CA GLN A 59 9.70 -4.87 -15.03
C GLN A 59 8.30 -4.52 -15.53
N GLU A 60 7.30 -4.51 -14.65
CA GLU A 60 5.94 -4.05 -14.97
C GLU A 60 5.89 -2.54 -15.25
N ALA A 61 6.46 -1.73 -14.35
CA ALA A 61 6.39 -0.27 -14.44
C ALA A 61 7.24 0.32 -15.58
N LYS A 62 8.31 -0.36 -16.00
CA LYS A 62 9.26 0.13 -17.01
C LYS A 62 8.63 0.41 -18.37
N ALA A 63 7.52 -0.25 -18.71
CA ALA A 63 6.75 0.01 -19.92
C ALA A 63 6.00 1.36 -19.88
N LEU A 64 5.75 1.88 -18.68
CA LEU A 64 5.01 3.12 -18.44
C LEU A 64 5.92 4.36 -18.42
N VAL A 65 7.24 4.19 -18.55
CA VAL A 65 8.24 5.27 -18.42
C VAL A 65 9.01 5.46 -19.73
N GLU A 66 9.00 6.68 -20.26
CA GLU A 66 9.79 7.08 -21.42
C GLU A 66 11.27 7.33 -21.05
N ARG A 67 12.06 6.26 -21.04
CA ARG A 67 13.49 6.29 -20.63
C ARG A 67 14.43 7.04 -21.58
N GLY A 68 13.98 7.38 -22.78
CA GLY A 68 14.78 8.12 -23.78
C GLY A 68 14.68 9.64 -23.65
N LYS A 69 13.89 10.16 -22.72
CA LYS A 69 13.74 11.59 -22.44
C LYS A 69 14.24 11.91 -21.04
N GLY A 70 14.59 13.18 -20.81
CA GLY A 70 14.91 13.66 -19.46
C GLY A 70 13.70 13.52 -18.54
N LEU A 71 13.88 12.83 -17.43
CA LEU A 71 12.88 12.70 -16.35
C LEU A 71 13.36 13.51 -15.16
N LEU A 72 12.48 14.35 -14.62
CA LEU A 72 12.69 14.95 -13.31
C LEU A 72 12.27 13.91 -12.26
N VAL A 73 13.25 13.24 -11.65
CA VAL A 73 13.00 12.31 -10.55
C VAL A 73 13.12 13.09 -9.24
N ASN A 74 12.00 13.30 -8.56
CA ASN A 74 12.01 13.85 -7.21
C ASN A 74 12.22 12.70 -6.23
N ASP A 75 13.46 12.51 -5.78
CA ASP A 75 13.78 11.50 -4.77
C ASP A 75 13.46 12.05 -3.37
N ASP A 76 12.32 11.63 -2.83
CA ASP A 76 11.90 12.01 -1.48
C ASP A 76 12.38 10.97 -0.47
N THR A 77 13.63 11.13 -0.03
CA THR A 77 14.19 10.36 1.10
C THR A 77 13.54 10.71 2.44
N ALA A 78 12.53 11.59 2.50
CA ALA A 78 11.78 11.90 3.72
C ALA A 78 10.94 10.73 4.26
N LEU A 79 10.74 9.66 3.47
CA LEU A 79 10.25 8.37 3.98
C LEU A 79 11.33 7.55 4.69
N GLY A 80 12.30 8.21 5.33
CA GLY A 80 13.09 7.63 6.40
C GLY A 80 12.16 7.02 7.43
N ARG A 81 12.13 5.68 7.50
CA ARG A 81 11.33 4.93 8.47
C ARG A 81 11.78 5.31 9.87
N MET A 82 11.07 6.21 10.55
CA MET A 82 11.29 6.42 11.98
C MET A 82 10.80 5.19 12.74
N ARG A 83 11.68 4.21 12.91
CA ARG A 83 11.51 3.10 13.84
C ARG A 83 12.39 3.36 15.05
N GLY A 84 11.81 3.95 16.09
CA GLY A 84 12.44 3.99 17.41
C GLY A 84 13.60 4.98 17.55
N ARG A 85 13.77 5.39 18.80
CA ARG A 85 14.68 6.38 19.38
C ARG A 85 16.16 6.17 19.00
N TRP A 86 16.86 7.26 18.67
CA TRP A 86 18.33 7.28 18.60
C TRP A 86 18.87 7.86 19.92
N ASP A 87 19.63 7.05 20.65
CA ASP A 87 20.66 7.54 21.57
C ASP A 87 21.99 7.50 20.80
N TRP A 88 22.54 8.67 20.49
CA TRP A 88 23.97 8.96 20.34
C TRP A 88 24.19 10.43 20.69
#